data_AF-A0A0B2QN48-F1
#
_entry.id   AF-A0A0B2QN48-F1
#
_cell.length_a   1.000
_cell.length_b   1.000
_cell.length_c   1.000
_cell.angle_alpha   90.00
_cell.angle_beta   90.00
_cell.angle_gamma   90.00
#
_symmetry.space_group_name_H-M   'P 1'
#
loop_
_entity.id
_entity.type
_entity.pdbx_description
1 polymer ?
#
loop_
_entity_poly.entity_id
_entity_poly.type
_entity_poly.pdbx_seq_one_letter_code
_entity_poly.pdbx_strand_id
1 'polypeptide(L)'
;MATLIAPSNHPPVEDTESLRKAVKAMYRWILEHVHVEREALLANIALKSADKNYQVIVEISCVLSPEELFVVRRAYHNKYKRSLEEDVAANTSGHLRQATQC
;
A
#
# COMPACT_ATOMS: atom_id res chain seq x y z
N MET A 1 -5.90 24.41 -60.37
CA MET A 1 -6.56 24.42 -59.05
C MET A 1 -6.19 23.13 -58.34
N ALA A 2 -5.08 23.11 -57.58
CA ALA A 2 -4.68 21.93 -56.81
C ALA A 2 -5.19 22.10 -55.38
N THR A 3 -6.12 21.25 -54.97
CA THR A 3 -6.62 21.21 -53.60
C THR A 3 -5.64 20.39 -52.77
N LEU A 4 -4.95 21.03 -51.81
CA LEU A 4 -4.20 20.35 -50.77
C LEU A 4 -5.19 19.64 -49.84
N ILE A 5 -5.26 18.30 -49.92
CA ILE A 5 -5.96 17.49 -48.92
C ILE A 5 -5.02 17.33 -47.74
N ALA A 6 -5.39 17.89 -46.59
CA ALA A 6 -4.69 17.63 -45.33
C ALA A 6 -4.80 16.13 -44.99
N PRO A 7 -3.69 15.45 -44.61
CA PRO A 7 -3.76 14.03 -44.32
C PRO A 7 -4.61 13.79 -43.07
N SER A 8 -5.38 12.71 -43.18
CA SER A 8 -6.39 12.21 -42.27
C SER A 8 -6.00 12.29 -40.78
N ASN A 9 -6.90 12.91 -40.01
CA ASN A 9 -7.23 12.64 -38.61
C ASN A 9 -6.45 11.48 -37.96
N HIS A 10 -5.53 11.81 -37.06
CA HIS A 10 -5.18 10.89 -35.98
C HIS A 10 -6.45 10.70 -35.13
N PRO A 11 -6.92 9.47 -34.88
CA PRO A 11 -8.13 9.27 -34.12
C PRO A 11 -7.91 9.77 -32.66
N PRO A 12 -8.82 10.56 -32.08
CA PRO A 12 -8.69 11.10 -30.71
C PRO A 12 -8.73 10.02 -29.60
N VAL A 13 -8.90 8.75 -29.97
CA VAL A 13 -9.06 7.63 -29.03
C VAL A 13 -7.71 7.18 -28.44
N GLU A 14 -6.62 7.19 -29.21
CA GLU A 14 -5.29 6.83 -28.70
C GLU A 14 -4.73 7.84 -27.70
N ASP A 15 -5.02 9.13 -27.91
CA ASP A 15 -4.60 10.21 -27.02
C ASP A 15 -5.35 10.16 -25.68
N THR A 16 -6.66 9.89 -25.71
CA THR A 16 -7.47 9.79 -24.49
C THR A 16 -7.14 8.55 -23.67
N GLU A 17 -6.78 7.42 -24.30
CA GLU A 17 -6.31 6.23 -23.58
C GLU A 17 -4.92 6.43 -22.97
N SER A 18 -4.02 7.10 -23.68
CA SER A 18 -2.69 7.45 -23.18
C SER A 18 -2.77 8.39 -21.98
N LEU A 19 -3.62 9.42 -22.06
CA LEU A 19 -3.91 10.31 -20.93
C LEU A 19 -4.54 9.54 -19.77
N ARG A 20 -5.48 8.63 -20.03
CA ARG A 20 -6.08 7.79 -18.98
C ARG A 20 -5.05 6.90 -18.29
N LYS A 21 -4.13 6.28 -19.05
CA LYS A 21 -3.02 5.47 -18.51
C LYS A 21 -2.08 6.32 -17.66
N ALA A 22 -1.69 7.49 -18.14
CA ALA A 22 -0.83 8.43 -17.42
C ALA A 22 -1.48 8.94 -16.14
N VAL A 23 -2.74 9.33 -16.19
CA VAL A 23 -3.53 9.77 -15.02
C VAL A 23 -3.67 8.61 -14.03
N LYS A 24 -4.00 7.40 -14.47
CA LYS A 24 -4.09 6.22 -13.59
C LYS A 24 -2.73 5.86 -12.96
N ALA A 25 -1.64 6.03 -13.70
CA ALA A 25 -0.29 5.83 -13.18
C ALA A 25 0.10 6.91 -12.16
N MET A 26 -0.22 8.18 -12.40
CA MET A 26 -0.03 9.26 -11.43
C MET A 26 -0.86 9.08 -10.17
N TYR A 27 -2.15 8.75 -10.32
CA TYR A 27 -3.01 8.43 -9.19
C TYR A 27 -2.43 7.26 -8.41
N ARG A 28 -2.03 6.17 -9.09
CA ARG A 28 -1.32 5.08 -8.42
C ARG A 28 -0.07 5.57 -7.72
N TRP A 29 0.81 6.34 -8.36
CA TRP A 29 2.06 6.80 -7.76
C TRP A 29 1.87 7.69 -6.53
N ILE A 30 0.91 8.62 -6.59
CA ILE A 30 0.52 9.48 -5.47
C ILE A 30 -0.12 8.64 -4.37
N LEU A 31 -1.00 7.70 -4.74
CA LEU A 31 -1.66 6.80 -3.81
C LEU A 31 -0.70 5.78 -3.23
N GLU A 32 0.33 5.31 -3.94
CA GLU A 32 1.29 4.29 -3.50
C GLU A 32 2.06 4.81 -2.29
N HIS A 33 2.57 6.04 -2.39
CA HIS A 33 3.28 6.69 -1.29
C HIS A 33 2.36 6.95 -0.10
N VAL A 34 1.15 7.45 -0.34
CA VAL A 34 0.15 7.68 0.73
C VAL A 34 -0.34 6.37 1.35
N HIS A 35 -0.47 5.31 0.54
CA HIS A 35 -0.90 3.98 0.96
C HIS A 35 0.13 3.35 1.88
N VAL A 36 1.41 3.37 1.51
CA VAL A 36 2.49 2.85 2.34
C VAL A 36 2.53 3.52 3.72
N GLU A 37 2.42 4.85 3.78
CA GLU A 37 2.42 5.57 5.05
C GLU A 37 1.16 5.30 5.89
N ARG A 38 0.01 5.14 5.21
CA ARG A 38 -1.26 4.76 5.83
C ARG A 38 -1.18 3.37 6.45
N GLU A 39 -0.71 2.37 5.70
CA GLU A 39 -0.60 0.99 6.20
C GLU A 39 0.36 0.91 7.39
N ALA A 40 1.50 1.59 7.33
CA ALA A 40 2.42 1.69 8.46
C ALA A 40 1.78 2.34 9.69
N LEU A 41 0.97 3.40 9.50
CA LEU A 41 0.24 4.05 10.58
C LEU A 41 -0.82 3.12 11.19
N LEU A 42 -1.62 2.45 10.36
CA LEU A 42 -2.66 1.51 10.79
C LEU A 42 -2.06 0.36 11.58
N ALA A 43 -0.94 -0.20 11.13
CA ALA A 43 -0.24 -1.25 11.85
C ALA A 43 0.22 -0.77 13.25
N ASN A 44 0.78 0.44 13.35
CA ASN A 44 1.21 0.99 14.64
C ASN A 44 0.03 1.25 15.57
N ILE A 45 -1.11 1.75 15.05
CA ILE A 45 -2.32 1.95 15.84
C ILE A 45 -2.83 0.59 16.35
N ALA A 46 -2.98 -0.40 15.46
CA ALA A 46 -3.45 -1.74 15.82
C ALA A 46 -2.60 -2.40 16.92
N LEU A 47 -1.27 -2.24 16.85
CA LEU A 47 -0.33 -2.78 17.83
C LEU A 47 -0.26 -1.97 19.12
N LYS A 48 -0.64 -0.69 19.13
CA LYS A 48 -0.61 0.17 20.34
C LYS A 48 -1.96 0.26 21.06
N SER A 49 -3.07 -0.02 20.39
CA SER A 49 -4.40 -0.10 21.01
C SER A 49 -4.40 -1.04 22.22
N ALA A 50 -5.23 -0.74 23.22
CA ALA A 50 -5.40 -1.59 24.40
C ALA A 50 -6.01 -2.94 23.99
N ASP A 51 -7.09 -2.88 23.20
CA ASP A 51 -7.70 -4.03 22.52
C ASP A 51 -6.98 -4.25 21.19
N LYS A 52 -5.83 -4.93 21.24
CA LYS A 52 -4.97 -5.22 20.09
C LYS A 52 -5.79 -5.74 18.91
N ASN A 53 -5.92 -4.93 17.86
CA ASN A 53 -6.73 -5.29 16.70
C ASN A 53 -5.87 -6.04 15.67
N TYR A 54 -5.59 -7.32 15.96
CA TYR A 54 -4.77 -8.16 15.09
C TYR A 54 -5.39 -8.39 13.70
N GLN A 55 -6.70 -8.19 13.53
CA GLN A 55 -7.35 -8.29 12.23
C GLN A 55 -6.74 -7.33 11.21
N VAL A 56 -6.41 -6.11 11.63
CA VAL A 56 -5.75 -5.11 10.75
C VAL A 56 -4.38 -5.60 10.30
N ILE A 57 -3.61 -6.23 11.19
CA ILE A 57 -2.29 -6.78 10.85
C ILE A 57 -2.42 -7.94 9.86
N VAL A 58 -3.40 -8.83 10.07
CA VAL A 58 -3.69 -9.94 9.16
C VAL A 58 -4.11 -9.40 7.78
N GLU A 59 -5.00 -8.42 7.73
CA GLU A 59 -5.46 -7.82 6.48
C GLU A 59 -4.32 -7.19 5.68
N ILE A 60 -3.48 -6.37 6.33
CA ILE A 60 -2.28 -5.79 5.70
C ILE A 60 -1.37 -6.90 5.14
N SER A 61 -1.21 -8.01 5.87
CA SER A 61 -0.36 -9.12 5.45
C SER A 61 -0.92 -9.91 4.26
N CYS A 62 -2.24 -9.98 4.13
CA CYS A 62 -2.93 -10.77 3.11
C CYS A 62 -3.25 -9.98 1.84
N VAL A 63 -3.48 -8.67 1.95
CA VAL A 63 -3.87 -7.81 0.82
C VAL A 63 -2.65 -7.30 0.06
N LEU A 64 -1.53 -7.04 0.75
CA LEU A 64 -0.33 -6.50 0.13
C LEU A 64 0.50 -7.60 -0.54
N SER A 65 1.06 -7.28 -1.71
CA SER A 65 2.10 -8.10 -2.33
C SER A 65 3.36 -8.13 -1.45
N PRO A 66 4.25 -9.13 -1.63
CA PRO A 66 5.52 -9.18 -0.91
C PRO A 66 6.35 -7.90 -1.06
N GLU A 67 6.36 -7.29 -2.25
CA GLU A 67 7.07 -6.06 -2.54
C GLU A 67 6.43 -4.85 -1.84
N GLU A 68 5.10 -4.73 -1.88
CA GLU A 68 4.36 -3.66 -1.18
C GLU A 68 4.56 -3.77 0.33
N LEU A 69 4.46 -4.98 0.88
CA LEU A 69 4.65 -5.24 2.30
C LEU A 69 6.09 -4.91 2.75
N PHE A 70 7.09 -5.17 1.91
CA PHE A 70 8.47 -4.76 2.18
C PHE A 70 8.61 -3.23 2.28
N VAL A 71 7.96 -2.49 1.36
CA VAL A 71 7.98 -1.02 1.40
C VAL A 71 7.26 -0.50 2.64
N VAL A 72 6.13 -1.11 3.04
CA VAL A 72 5.41 -0.80 4.30
C VAL A 72 6.28 -1.03 5.52
N ARG A 73 6.96 -2.18 5.62
CA ARG A 73 7.89 -2.48 6.74
C ARG A 73 9.00 -1.43 6.83
N ARG A 74 9.57 -1.04 5.69
CA ARG A 74 10.60 0.01 5.64
C ARG A 74 10.05 1.37 6.10
N ALA A 75 8.85 1.75 5.66
CA ALA A 75 8.21 3.00 6.07
C ALA A 75 7.87 2.99 7.57
N TYR A 76 7.34 1.88 8.09
CA TYR A 76 7.09 1.67 9.51
C TYR A 76 8.37 1.85 10.32
N HIS A 77 9.45 1.15 9.94
CA HIS A 77 10.74 1.24 10.62
C HIS A 77 11.32 2.66 10.58
N ASN A 78 11.24 3.33 9.44
CA ASN A 78 11.71 4.71 9.31
C ASN A 78 10.94 5.68 10.22
N LYS A 79 9.62 5.49 10.38
CA LYS A 79 8.73 6.35 11.13
C LYS A 79 8.76 6.08 12.65
N TYR A 80 8.75 4.81 13.04
CA TYR A 80 8.60 4.38 14.44
C TYR A 80 9.90 3.87 15.08
N LYS A 81 10.98 3.76 14.30
CA LYS A 81 12.32 3.31 14.76
C LYS A 81 12.31 1.91 15.39
N ARG A 82 11.40 1.06 14.92
CA ARG A 82 11.22 -0.33 15.33
C ARG A 82 10.83 -1.20 14.15
N SER A 83 11.18 -2.47 14.20
CA SER A 83 10.71 -3.44 13.22
C SER A 83 9.23 -3.73 13.44
N LEU A 84 8.46 -3.80 12.34
CA LEU A 84 7.05 -4.18 12.41
C LEU A 84 6.91 -5.61 12.93
N GLU A 85 7.80 -6.51 12.50
CA GLU A 85 7.84 -7.91 12.90
C GLU A 85 8.15 -8.07 14.39
N GLU A 86 9.06 -7.26 14.93
CA GLU A 86 9.39 -7.26 16.36
C GLU A 86 8.21 -6.77 17.21
N ASP A 87 7.55 -5.68 16.81
CA ASP A 87 6.37 -5.19 17.51
C ASP A 87 5.21 -6.20 17.42
N VAL A 88 5.01 -6.88 16.28
CA VAL A 88 4.03 -7.97 16.16
C VAL A 88 4.35 -9.11 17.13
N ALA A 89 5.60 -9.59 17.16
CA ALA A 89 6.03 -10.67 18.05
C ALA A 89 5.87 -10.29 19.54
N ALA A 90 6.25 -9.08 19.92
CA ALA A 90 6.09 -8.58 21.30
C ALA A 90 4.63 -8.52 21.73
N ASN A 91 3.72 -8.16 20.81
CA ASN A 91 2.30 -8.07 21.11
C ASN A 91 1.56 -9.42 21.00
N THR A 92 2.13 -10.46 20.39
CA THR A 92 1.47 -11.78 20.23
C THR A 92 2.05 -12.87 21.15
N SER A 93 3.33 -12.77 21.51
CA SER A 93 4.02 -13.75 22.35
C SER A 93 3.46 -13.88 23.78
N GLY A 94 2.85 -12.84 24.33
CA GLY A 94 2.15 -12.91 25.62
C GLY A 94 0.86 -13.73 25.57
N HIS A 95 0.09 -13.61 24.49
CA HIS A 95 -1.21 -14.29 24.32
C HIS A 95 -1.06 -15.76 23.91
N LEU A 96 -0.07 -16.09 23.06
CA LEU A 96 0.17 -17.48 22.64
C LEU A 96 0.63 -18.36 23.82
N ARG A 97 1.40 -17.81 24.76
CA ARG A 97 1.80 -18.54 25.98
C ARG A 97 0.63 -18.88 26.89
N GLN A 98 -0.41 -18.04 26.92
CA GLN A 98 -1.64 -18.29 27.66
C GLN A 98 -2.48 -19.41 27.03
N ALA A 99 -2.52 -19.48 25.69
CA ALA A 99 -3.25 -20.52 24.96
C ALA A 99 -2.59 -21.92 25.05
N THR A 100 -1.28 -21.99 25.29
CA THR A 100 -0.54 -23.25 25.49
C THR A 100 -0.47 -23.73 26.95
N GLN A 101 -1.13 -23.04 27.89
CA GLN A 101 -1.21 -23.45 29.30
C GLN A 101 -2.53 -24.18 29.66
N CYS A 102 -3.25 -24.68 28.66
CA CYS A 102 -4.35 -25.63 28.85
C CYS A 102 -3.87 -27.06 28.63
#